data_AF-A0A3M1AL18-F1
#
_entry.id   AF-A0A3M1AL18-F1
#
_cell.length_a   1.000
_cell.length_b   1.000
_cell.length_c   1.000
_cell.angle_alpha   90.00
_cell.angle_beta   90.00
_cell.angle_gamma   90.00
#
_symmetry.space_group_name_H-M   'P 1'
#
loop_
_entity.id
_entity.type
_entity.pdbx_description
1 polymer ?
#
loop_
_entity_poly.entity_id
_entity_poly.type
_entity_poly.pdbx_seq_one_letter_code
_entity_poly.pdbx_strand_id
1 'polypeptide(L)' 'DALEPSYLEVIDESHLHVGHPGAKDGKGHFRVVISSKQFKGLRPIAQHRLVYDAVADLLETDVHALSIEVR' A
#
# COMPACT_ATOMS: atom_id res chain seq x y z
N ASP A 1 -5.85 4.76 14.57
CA ASP A 1 -5.50 4.39 13.18
C ASP A 1 -5.29 2.89 13.05
N ALA A 2 -5.95 2.26 12.08
CA ALA A 2 -6.27 0.83 12.05
C ALA A 2 -5.09 -0.14 12.26
N LEU A 3 -3.87 0.25 11.88
CA LEU A 3 -2.68 -0.62 11.92
C LEU A 3 -1.67 -0.26 13.01
N GLU A 4 -1.80 0.87 13.69
CA GLU A 4 -0.85 1.33 14.73
C GLU A 4 0.64 1.10 14.36
N PRO A 5 1.13 1.66 13.24
CA PRO A 5 2.48 1.38 12.77
C PRO A 5 3.53 1.96 13.72
N SER A 6 4.55 1.16 14.02
CA SER A 6 5.79 1.64 14.66
C SER A 6 6.76 2.26 13.65
N TYR A 7 6.59 1.92 12.36
CA TYR A 7 7.29 2.51 11.23
C TYR A 7 6.35 2.55 10.03
N LEU A 8 6.36 3.67 9.30
CA LEU A 8 5.62 3.84 8.06
C LEU A 8 6.41 4.74 7.12
N GLU A 9 6.64 4.25 5.91
CA GLU A 9 7.20 5.00 4.78
C GLU A 9 6.29 4.77 3.57
N VAL A 10 5.93 5.85 2.89
CA VAL A 10 5.09 5.83 1.69
C VAL A 10 5.86 6.50 0.56
N ILE A 11 6.04 5.79 -0.54
CA ILE A 11 6.87 6.19 -1.68
C ILE A 11 5.96 6.29 -2.90
N ASP A 12 5.95 7.46 -3.53
CA ASP A 12 5.24 7.69 -4.80
C ASP A 12 6.10 7.25 -5.98
N GLU A 13 5.67 6.17 -6.63
CA GLU A 13 6.30 5.56 -7.79
C GLU A 13 5.51 5.85 -9.09
N SER A 14 4.51 6.73 -9.04
CA SER A 14 3.63 7.08 -10.18
C SER A 14 4.43 7.56 -11.40
N HIS A 15 5.53 8.28 -11.16
CA HIS A 15 6.41 8.78 -12.20
C HIS A 15 7.10 7.67 -13.02
N LEU A 16 7.29 6.47 -12.45
CA LEU A 16 7.86 5.31 -13.17
C LEU A 16 6.89 4.70 -14.19
N HIS A 17 5.61 5.07 -14.11
CA HIS A 17 4.54 4.51 -14.94
C HIS A 17 3.90 5.53 -15.87
N VAL A 18 4.49 6.72 -16.02
CA VAL A 18 4.06 7.74 -17.00
C VAL A 18 4.09 7.12 -18.41
N GLY A 19 2.90 6.94 -19.01
CA GLY A 19 2.71 6.34 -20.33
C GLY A 19 2.23 4.88 -20.35
N HIS A 20 2.14 4.21 -19.20
CA HIS A 20 1.55 2.86 -19.12
C HIS A 20 0.01 2.91 -19.17
N PRO A 21 -0.70 1.93 -19.77
CA PRO A 21 -2.16 1.95 -19.84
C PRO A 21 -2.87 2.04 -18.48
N GLY A 22 -2.25 1.52 -17.41
CA GLY A 22 -2.78 1.61 -16.04
C GLY A 22 -2.70 3.02 -15.42
N ALA A 23 -1.82 3.89 -15.93
CA ALA A 23 -1.74 5.29 -15.51
C ALA A 23 -2.82 6.17 -16.17
N LYS A 24 -3.63 5.62 -17.09
CA LYS A 24 -4.64 6.38 -17.85
C LYS A 24 -5.78 6.93 -16.99
N ASP A 25 -6.01 6.34 -15.82
CA ASP A 25 -7.03 6.82 -14.87
C ASP A 25 -6.50 7.95 -13.96
N GLY A 26 -5.23 8.34 -14.10
CA GLY A 26 -4.61 9.41 -13.31
C GLY A 26 -4.32 9.06 -11.84
N LYS A 27 -4.65 7.83 -11.41
CA LYS A 27 -4.40 7.32 -10.07
C LYS A 27 -2.93 6.90 -9.89
N GLY A 28 -2.39 7.09 -8.68
CA GLY A 28 -0.97 6.92 -8.40
C GLY A 28 -0.53 5.47 -8.16
N HIS A 29 0.76 5.20 -8.34
CA HIS A 29 1.42 3.95 -7.91
C HIS A 29 2.21 4.25 -6.63
N PHE A 30 1.96 3.47 -5.57
CA PHE A 30 2.60 3.69 -4.29
C PHE A 30 3.25 2.41 -3.76
N ARG A 31 4.37 2.58 -3.07
CA ARG A 31 4.98 1.54 -2.24
C ARG A 31 4.91 1.95 -0.78
N VAL A 32 4.44 1.03 0.07
CA VAL A 32 4.34 1.21 1.51
C VAL A 32 5.30 0.26 2.19
N VAL A 33 6.20 0.81 3.00
CA VAL A 33 7.07 0.04 3.89
C VAL A 33 6.59 0.27 5.32
N ILE A 34 6.18 -0.81 6.00
CA ILE A 34 5.46 -0.71 7.27
C ILE A 34 5.91 -1.76 8.28
N SER A 35 6.06 -1.36 9.54
CA SER A 35 6.13 -2.27 10.69
C SER A 35 5.01 -1.97 11.66
N SER A 36 4.37 -3.03 12.18
CA SER A 36 3.32 -2.93 13.19
C SER A 36 3.31 -4.17 14.08
N LYS A 37 2.99 -3.96 15.36
CA LYS A 37 2.71 -5.06 16.30
C LYS A 37 1.55 -5.95 15.84
N GLN A 38 0.64 -5.43 15.01
CA GLN A 38 -0.52 -6.18 14.49
C GLN A 38 -0.14 -7.27 13.49
N PHE A 39 1.06 -7.21 12.92
CA PHE A 39 1.56 -8.23 11.99
C PHE A 39 2.13 -9.48 12.69
N LYS A 40 2.33 -9.42 14.01
CA LYS A 40 2.95 -10.49 14.79
C LYS A 40 2.13 -11.78 14.71
N GLY A 41 2.79 -12.87 14.30
CA GLY A 41 2.16 -14.19 14.19
C GLY A 41 1.29 -14.39 12.96
N LEU A 42 1.17 -13.38 12.09
CA LEU A 42 0.46 -13.48 10.82
C LEU A 42 1.40 -13.98 9.71
N ARG A 43 0.84 -14.74 8.77
CA ARG A 43 1.53 -15.09 7.52
C ARG A 43 1.62 -13.86 6.60
N PRO A 44 2.59 -13.77 5.69
CA PRO A 44 2.77 -12.61 4.81
C PRO A 44 1.49 -12.16 4.09
N ILE A 45 0.73 -13.12 3.53
CA ILE A 45 -0.54 -12.81 2.85
C ILE A 45 -1.59 -12.16 3.78
N ALA A 46 -1.62 -12.54 5.06
CA ALA A 46 -2.54 -11.97 6.03
C ALA A 46 -2.10 -10.57 6.48
N GLN A 47 -0.78 -10.32 6.55
CA GLN A 47 -0.24 -8.99 6.82
C GLN A 47 -0.58 -8.02 5.68
N HIS A 48 -0.36 -8.45 4.43
CA HIS A 48 -0.71 -7.65 3.25
C HIS A 48 -2.20 -7.37 3.19
N ARG A 49 -3.04 -8.37 3.50
CA ARG A 49 -4.49 -8.19 3.54
C ARG A 49 -4.92 -7.15 4.58
N LEU A 50 -4.33 -7.15 5.78
CA LEU A 50 -4.60 -6.09 6.76
C LEU A 50 -4.24 -4.69 6.24
N VAL A 51 -3.13 -4.56 5.51
CA VAL A 51 -2.74 -3.28 4.89
C VAL A 51 -3.75 -2.88 3.83
N TYR A 52 -4.15 -3.81 2.94
CA TYR A 52 -5.17 -3.57 1.92
C TYR A 52 -6.51 -3.16 2.53
N ASP A 53 -6.97 -3.86 3.57
CA ASP A 53 -8.24 -3.56 4.26
C ASP A 53 -8.22 -2.15 4.88
N ALA A 54 -7.06 -1.70 5.38
CA ALA A 54 -6.90 -0.37 5.97
C ALA A 54 -6.90 0.78 4.95
N VAL A 55 -6.67 0.49 3.65
CA VAL A 55 -6.58 1.49 2.58
C VAL A 55 -7.55 1.20 1.42
N ALA A 56 -8.55 0.35 1.65
CA ALA A 56 -9.50 -0.09 0.63
C ALA A 56 -10.16 1.09 -0.10
N ASP A 57 -10.63 2.10 0.66
CA ASP A 57 -11.28 3.29 0.11
C ASP A 57 -10.36 4.09 -0.83
N LEU A 58 -9.05 4.12 -0.54
CA LEU A 58 -8.06 4.81 -1.37
C LEU A 58 -7.78 4.05 -2.67
N LEU A 59 -7.89 2.72 -2.67
CA LEU A 59 -7.74 1.89 -3.87
C LEU A 59 -8.93 2.06 -4.83
N GLU A 60 -10.09 2.41 -4.31
CA GLU A 60 -11.26 2.71 -5.16
C GLU A 60 -11.15 4.09 -5.84
N THR A 61 -10.38 5.01 -5.28
CA THR A 61 -10.43 6.44 -5.63
C THR A 61 -9.11 6.97 -6.19
N ASP A 62 -8.01 6.83 -5.46
CA ASP A 62 -6.78 7.59 -5.68
C ASP A 62 -5.55 6.73 -6.03
N VAL A 63 -5.56 5.45 -5.66
CA VAL A 63 -4.43 4.53 -5.83
C VAL A 63 -4.75 3.50 -6.91
N HIS A 64 -3.93 3.44 -7.96
CA HIS A 64 -4.03 2.41 -8.99
C HIS A 64 -3.41 1.09 -8.53
N ALA A 65 -2.23 1.17 -7.92
CA ALA A 65 -1.50 0.00 -7.45
C ALA A 65 -0.74 0.31 -6.16
N LEU A 66 -0.69 -0.68 -5.28
CA LEU A 66 -0.01 -0.61 -4.00
C LEU A 66 0.95 -1.79 -3.84
N SER A 67 2.24 -1.49 -3.69
CA SER A 67 3.25 -2.45 -3.28
C SER A 67 3.44 -2.37 -1.76
N ILE A 68 3.54 -3.52 -1.09
CA ILE A 68 3.63 -3.60 0.37
C ILE A 68 4.89 -4.37 0.75
N GLU A 69 5.69 -3.76 1.61
CA GLU A 69 6.85 -4.36 2.26
C GLU A 69 6.63 -4.29 3.78
N VAL A 70 6.58 -5.47 4.43
CA VAL A 70 6.47 -5.57 5.88
C VAL A 70 7.86 -5.83 6.47
N ARG A 71 8.30 -4.97 7.39
CA ARG A 71 9.57 -5.08 8.10
C ARG A 71 9.42 -5.73 9.47
#